data_AF-A0A2M8SAF4-F1
#
_entry.id   AF-A0A2M8SAF4-F1
#
_cell.length_a   1.000
_cell.length_b   1.000
_cell.length_c   1.000
_cell.angle_alpha   90.00
_cell.angle_beta   90.00
_cell.angle_gamma   90.00
#
_symmetry.space_group_name_H-M   'P 1'
#
loop_
_entity.id
_entity.type
_entity.pdbx_description
1 polymer ?
#
loop_
_entity_poly.entity_id
_entity_poly.type
_entity_poly.pdbx_seq_one_letter_code
_entity_poly.pdbx_strand_id
1 'polypeptide(L)'
;MLSSITLPETQVVVDLFTSKADVVGQYAKYPLAQGILITSAMVTPVAGNVNLGGSTWAAMIPQGMTAIAIPITRLSSAAYAIRDGDFVDILVSLLLVDVDSSYQSILPNYTAIVTGSGYLPEQLPVLTAAIISGGQGSTQGRTELDAALNEPLYLVPSESQRPRMVTQMILKNVQVLHVGAFPLPGEATAQAATGQSDTGATETPQPGQQVAATVVRPDMVTLMVTPQDAVTLKYLLDINASITLTLRNPNDQETNAETEAATLQYLLSQYNIPVPAKLPYAVEPRTDTITPPELPNDIIVVTPK
;
A
#
# COMPACT_ATOMS: atom_id res chain seq x y z
N MET A 1 -10.91 -47.72 -14.67
CA MET A 1 -11.75 -48.83 -14.17
C MET A 1 -11.18 -49.31 -12.83
N LEU A 2 -12.02 -49.58 -11.83
CA LEU A 2 -11.58 -50.05 -10.50
C LEU A 2 -11.68 -51.58 -10.40
N SER A 3 -10.62 -52.22 -9.90
CA SER A 3 -10.52 -53.67 -9.66
C SER A 3 -10.11 -53.95 -8.22
N SER A 4 -10.51 -55.09 -7.67
CA SER A 4 -10.09 -55.58 -6.36
C SER A 4 -8.91 -56.54 -6.48
N ILE A 5 -8.03 -56.55 -5.48
CA ILE A 5 -6.91 -57.49 -5.37
C ILE A 5 -6.89 -58.08 -3.96
N THR A 6 -6.52 -59.35 -3.85
CA THR A 6 -6.37 -60.04 -2.56
C THR A 6 -4.96 -59.80 -2.03
N LEU A 7 -4.85 -59.20 -0.84
CA LEU A 7 -3.59 -59.00 -0.13
C LEU A 7 -3.59 -59.85 1.14
N PRO A 8 -2.42 -60.36 1.59
CA PRO A 8 -2.28 -60.94 2.92
C PRO A 8 -2.62 -59.91 3.99
N GLU A 9 -3.27 -60.35 5.08
CA GLU A 9 -3.73 -59.46 6.16
C GLU A 9 -2.58 -58.64 6.79
N THR A 10 -1.36 -59.15 6.73
CA THR A 10 -0.13 -58.49 7.21
C THR A 10 0.36 -57.34 6.31
N GLN A 11 -0.18 -57.19 5.10
CA GLN A 11 0.20 -56.16 4.12
C GLN A 11 -0.88 -55.08 3.93
N VAL A 12 -1.98 -55.14 4.70
CA VAL A 12 -3.02 -54.11 4.68
C VAL A 12 -2.56 -52.92 5.53
N VAL A 13 -2.20 -51.83 4.87
CA VAL A 13 -1.94 -50.53 5.50
C VAL A 13 -3.28 -49.90 5.91
N VAL A 14 -3.31 -49.23 7.08
CA VAL A 14 -4.50 -48.68 7.74
C VAL A 14 -5.39 -47.78 6.84
N ASP A 15 -4.84 -47.18 5.79
CA ASP A 15 -5.54 -46.23 4.91
C ASP A 15 -6.02 -46.82 3.57
N LEU A 16 -5.91 -48.13 3.36
CA LEU A 16 -6.39 -48.80 2.15
C LEU A 16 -7.91 -49.02 2.19
N PHE A 17 -8.58 -48.80 1.06
CA PHE A 17 -9.98 -49.16 0.91
C PHE A 17 -10.16 -50.67 0.77
N THR A 18 -10.96 -51.26 1.66
CA THR A 18 -11.29 -52.70 1.65
C THR A 18 -12.54 -53.02 0.83
N SER A 19 -13.38 -52.01 0.57
CA SER A 19 -14.59 -52.12 -0.24
C SER A 19 -14.51 -51.21 -1.47
N LYS A 20 -14.90 -51.76 -2.63
CA LYS A 20 -15.01 -50.98 -3.87
C LYS A 20 -16.07 -49.88 -3.76
N ALA A 21 -17.14 -50.10 -2.98
CA ALA A 21 -18.24 -49.15 -2.85
C ALA A 21 -17.77 -47.80 -2.27
N ASP A 22 -16.79 -47.83 -1.38
CA ASP A 22 -16.29 -46.63 -0.67
C ASP A 22 -15.44 -45.71 -1.58
N VAL A 23 -14.92 -46.28 -2.67
CA VAL A 23 -14.12 -45.56 -3.69
C VAL A 23 -15.01 -45.05 -4.84
N VAL A 24 -16.16 -45.69 -5.08
CA VAL A 24 -17.06 -45.31 -6.17
C VAL A 24 -17.74 -43.98 -5.83
N GLY A 25 -17.57 -42.99 -6.72
CA GLY A 25 -18.09 -41.63 -6.52
C GLY A 25 -17.09 -40.65 -5.91
N GLN A 26 -15.90 -41.14 -5.50
CA GLN A 26 -14.79 -40.30 -5.07
C GLN A 26 -14.01 -39.74 -6.28
N TYR A 27 -13.35 -38.60 -6.10
CA TYR A 27 -12.50 -37.95 -7.09
C TYR A 27 -11.02 -38.14 -6.74
N ALA A 28 -10.18 -38.50 -7.71
CA ALA A 28 -8.74 -38.64 -7.50
C ALA A 28 -8.08 -37.26 -7.31
N LYS A 29 -7.20 -37.14 -6.31
CA LYS A 29 -6.49 -35.88 -6.02
C LYS A 29 -5.39 -35.55 -7.04
N TYR A 30 -4.88 -36.56 -7.73
CA TYR A 30 -3.84 -36.48 -8.75
C TYR A 30 -3.99 -37.63 -9.75
N PRO A 31 -3.31 -37.62 -10.91
CA PRO A 31 -3.36 -38.72 -11.88
C PRO A 31 -2.82 -40.01 -11.26
N LEU A 32 -3.64 -41.07 -11.26
CA LEU A 32 -3.28 -42.39 -10.74
C LEU A 32 -2.96 -43.33 -11.90
N ALA A 33 -1.76 -43.95 -11.87
CA ALA A 33 -1.40 -44.99 -12.82
C ALA A 33 -2.18 -46.29 -12.52
N GLN A 34 -2.39 -47.09 -13.57
CA GLN A 34 -3.04 -48.38 -13.43
C GLN A 34 -2.18 -49.33 -12.57
N GLY A 35 -2.82 -50.02 -11.62
CA GLY A 35 -2.16 -50.98 -10.73
C GLY A 35 -1.74 -50.44 -9.36
N ILE A 36 -1.92 -49.13 -9.10
CA ILE A 36 -1.68 -48.53 -7.78
C ILE A 36 -2.83 -48.89 -6.83
N LEU A 37 -2.48 -49.19 -5.58
CA LEU A 37 -3.45 -49.34 -4.49
C LEU A 37 -3.97 -47.96 -4.04
N ILE A 38 -5.29 -47.80 -4.04
CA ILE A 38 -5.92 -46.52 -3.69
C ILE A 38 -6.04 -46.41 -2.17
N THR A 39 -5.55 -45.30 -1.62
CA THR A 39 -5.69 -44.97 -0.19
C THR A 39 -6.61 -43.76 0.01
N SER A 40 -7.11 -43.58 1.24
CA SER A 40 -7.93 -42.43 1.66
C SER A 40 -7.28 -41.07 1.33
N ALA A 41 -5.95 -41.00 1.36
CA ALA A 41 -5.20 -39.79 1.01
C ALA A 41 -5.28 -39.44 -0.49
N MET A 42 -5.51 -40.41 -1.38
CA MET A 42 -5.48 -40.23 -2.84
C MET A 42 -6.80 -39.76 -3.44
N VAL A 43 -7.89 -39.81 -2.67
CA VAL A 43 -9.25 -39.52 -3.17
C VAL A 43 -10.00 -38.55 -2.26
N THR A 44 -11.04 -37.90 -2.77
CA THR A 44 -11.88 -36.96 -2.02
C THR A 44 -13.35 -37.07 -2.42
N PRO A 45 -14.31 -36.93 -1.48
CA PRO A 45 -15.74 -37.08 -1.77
C PRO A 45 -16.33 -35.83 -2.44
N VAL A 46 -15.62 -34.70 -2.39
CA VAL A 46 -16.07 -33.44 -2.98
C VAL A 46 -15.55 -33.31 -4.41
N ALA A 47 -16.47 -33.09 -5.34
CA ALA A 47 -16.15 -32.69 -6.71
C ALA A 47 -15.58 -31.27 -6.69
N GLY A 48 -14.27 -31.17 -6.49
CA GLY A 48 -13.50 -29.95 -6.62
C GLY A 48 -12.30 -30.22 -7.51
N ASN A 49 -11.85 -29.20 -8.24
CA ASN A 49 -10.66 -29.30 -9.08
C ASN A 49 -9.43 -29.55 -8.19
N VAL A 50 -9.14 -30.81 -7.89
CA VAL A 50 -7.98 -31.18 -7.06
C VAL A 50 -6.65 -30.91 -7.80
N ASN A 51 -6.75 -30.63 -9.10
CA ASN A 51 -5.74 -29.98 -9.94
C ASN A 51 -6.26 -28.62 -10.44
N LEU A 52 -6.58 -27.68 -9.55
CA LEU A 52 -6.46 -26.27 -9.94
C LEU A 52 -4.98 -26.01 -10.17
N GLY A 53 -4.53 -26.11 -11.41
CA GLY A 53 -3.20 -25.66 -11.80
C GLY A 53 -3.01 -24.21 -11.36
N GLY A 54 -1.91 -23.89 -10.69
CA GLY A 54 -1.68 -22.57 -10.10
C GLY A 54 -0.73 -22.62 -8.90
N SER A 55 -0.52 -21.46 -8.26
CA SER A 55 0.26 -21.40 -7.01
C SER A 55 -0.56 -21.94 -5.84
N THR A 56 0.10 -22.56 -4.87
CA THR A 56 -0.52 -23.00 -3.61
C THR A 56 -1.15 -21.85 -2.82
N TRP A 57 -0.61 -20.65 -3.00
CA TRP A 57 -1.10 -19.40 -2.40
C TRP A 57 -2.46 -18.97 -2.94
N ALA A 58 -2.77 -19.28 -4.21
CA ALA A 58 -4.07 -18.92 -4.79
C ALA A 58 -5.23 -19.64 -4.09
N ALA A 59 -5.01 -20.85 -3.57
CA ALA A 59 -6.02 -21.60 -2.82
C ALA A 59 -6.30 -21.01 -1.43
N MET A 60 -5.43 -20.14 -0.90
CA MET A 60 -5.64 -19.45 0.39
C MET A 60 -6.51 -18.20 0.25
N ILE A 61 -6.68 -17.68 -0.96
CA ILE A 61 -7.49 -16.50 -1.22
C ILE A 61 -8.98 -16.91 -1.20
N PRO A 62 -9.82 -16.29 -0.36
CA PRO A 62 -11.25 -16.58 -0.32
C PRO A 62 -11.94 -16.34 -1.67
N GLN A 63 -13.03 -17.07 -1.93
CA GLN A 63 -13.81 -16.85 -3.15
C GLN A 63 -14.35 -15.41 -3.20
N GLY A 64 -14.23 -14.77 -4.37
CA GLY A 64 -14.64 -13.38 -4.57
C GLY A 64 -13.62 -12.34 -4.10
N MET A 65 -12.46 -12.76 -3.56
CA MET A 65 -11.33 -11.88 -3.26
C MET A 65 -10.19 -12.07 -4.26
N THR A 66 -9.24 -11.14 -4.23
CA THR A 66 -8.00 -11.19 -5.01
C THR A 66 -6.82 -10.78 -4.14
N ALA A 67 -5.61 -11.12 -4.57
CA ALA A 67 -4.38 -10.72 -3.91
C ALA A 67 -3.68 -9.59 -4.69
N ILE A 68 -3.22 -8.56 -3.99
CA ILE A 68 -2.40 -7.49 -4.56
C ILE A 68 -1.17 -7.25 -3.68
N ALA A 69 0.00 -7.13 -4.32
CA ALA A 69 1.25 -6.80 -3.63
C ALA A 69 1.46 -5.29 -3.61
N ILE A 70 1.86 -4.76 -2.46
CA ILE A 70 2.23 -3.35 -2.27
C ILE A 70 3.62 -3.25 -1.65
N PRO A 71 4.40 -2.21 -2.02
CA PRO A 71 5.72 -2.00 -1.44
C PRO A 71 5.61 -1.55 0.02
N ILE A 72 6.56 -1.98 0.85
CA ILE A 72 6.67 -1.60 2.26
C ILE A 72 8.09 -1.21 2.65
N THR A 73 8.16 -0.39 3.69
CA THR A 73 9.38 0.03 4.37
C THR A 73 9.25 -0.30 5.85
N ARG A 74 10.32 -0.10 6.62
CA ARG A 74 10.27 -0.24 8.09
C ARG A 74 9.15 0.61 8.71
N LEU A 75 8.92 1.83 8.22
CA LEU A 75 7.91 2.73 8.79
C LEU A 75 6.50 2.40 8.29
N SER A 76 6.34 2.04 7.01
CA SER A 76 5.03 1.71 6.46
C SER A 76 4.51 0.31 6.81
N SER A 77 5.28 -0.51 7.52
CA SER A 77 4.90 -1.88 7.95
C SER A 77 4.97 -2.09 9.46
N ALA A 78 4.74 -1.04 10.26
CA ALA A 78 4.80 -1.09 11.71
C ALA A 78 6.10 -1.74 12.23
N ALA A 79 7.25 -1.25 11.75
CA ALA A 79 8.58 -1.78 12.08
C ALA A 79 8.83 -3.24 11.69
N TYR A 80 8.21 -3.73 10.61
CA TYR A 80 8.22 -5.14 10.17
C TYR A 80 7.55 -6.11 11.15
N ALA A 81 6.62 -5.60 11.97
CA ALA A 81 5.87 -6.45 12.89
C ALA A 81 4.83 -7.32 12.16
N ILE A 82 4.30 -6.84 11.02
CA ILE A 82 3.25 -7.50 10.23
C ILE A 82 3.73 -8.88 9.76
N ARG A 83 2.87 -9.90 9.93
CA ARG A 83 3.08 -11.30 9.53
C ARG A 83 1.93 -11.82 8.66
N ASP A 84 2.16 -12.97 8.05
CA ASP A 84 1.16 -13.72 7.30
C ASP A 84 -0.07 -14.01 8.18
N GLY A 85 -1.26 -13.71 7.67
CA GLY A 85 -2.52 -13.89 8.39
C GLY A 85 -2.94 -12.73 9.29
N ASP A 86 -2.07 -11.74 9.54
CA ASP A 86 -2.44 -10.55 10.32
C ASP A 86 -3.48 -9.70 9.59
N PHE A 87 -4.23 -8.91 10.36
CA PHE A 87 -5.13 -7.91 9.83
C PHE A 87 -4.48 -6.53 9.91
N VAL A 88 -4.65 -5.74 8.85
CA VAL A 88 -4.10 -4.40 8.73
C VAL A 88 -5.15 -3.41 8.25
N ASP A 89 -5.00 -2.18 8.70
CA ASP A 89 -5.70 -1.02 8.13
C ASP A 89 -4.72 -0.23 7.25
N ILE A 90 -5.24 0.40 6.21
CA ILE A 90 -4.42 1.04 5.17
C ILE A 90 -4.68 2.54 5.18
N LEU A 91 -3.63 3.30 5.53
CA LEU A 91 -3.61 4.76 5.46
C LEU A 91 -2.92 5.23 4.19
N VAL A 92 -3.46 6.28 3.60
CA VAL A 92 -2.99 6.84 2.36
C VAL A 92 -2.88 8.34 2.50
N SER A 93 -1.72 8.87 2.12
CA SER A 93 -1.46 10.31 2.04
C SER A 93 -1.26 10.74 0.59
N LEU A 94 -1.93 11.83 0.22
CA LEU A 94 -1.97 12.39 -1.13
C LEU A 94 -1.74 13.90 -1.09
N LEU A 95 -1.17 14.43 -2.16
CA LEU A 95 -1.03 15.85 -2.40
C LEU A 95 -2.00 16.28 -3.50
N LEU A 96 -2.84 17.28 -3.22
CA LEU A 96 -3.87 17.78 -4.12
C LEU A 96 -3.57 19.22 -4.53
N VAL A 97 -3.77 19.53 -5.81
CA VAL A 97 -3.65 20.88 -6.38
C VAL A 97 -4.97 21.27 -7.03
N ASP A 98 -5.23 22.57 -7.16
CA ASP A 98 -6.39 23.04 -7.91
C ASP A 98 -6.04 23.02 -9.39
N VAL A 99 -6.90 22.39 -10.19
CA VAL A 99 -6.76 22.32 -11.64
C VAL A 99 -7.94 22.99 -12.31
N ASP A 100 -7.69 23.61 -13.46
CA ASP A 100 -8.75 24.00 -14.38
C ASP A 100 -9.49 22.74 -14.86
N SER A 101 -10.80 22.69 -14.69
CA SER A 101 -11.59 21.49 -15.01
C SER A 101 -11.64 21.19 -16.52
N SER A 102 -11.53 22.21 -17.37
CA SER A 102 -11.61 22.08 -18.83
C SER A 102 -10.24 21.76 -19.45
N TYR A 103 -9.19 22.43 -18.98
CA TYR A 103 -7.83 22.29 -19.52
C TYR A 103 -6.96 21.28 -18.76
N GLN A 104 -7.36 20.89 -17.55
CA GLN A 104 -6.57 20.04 -16.63
C GLN A 104 -5.19 20.63 -16.33
N SER A 105 -5.06 21.96 -16.35
CA SER A 105 -3.84 22.71 -15.99
C SER A 105 -3.87 23.09 -14.51
N ILE A 106 -2.71 23.08 -13.86
CA ILE A 106 -2.56 23.58 -12.48
C ILE A 106 -2.83 25.08 -12.47
N LEU A 107 -3.68 25.53 -11.55
CA LEU A 107 -4.00 26.95 -11.38
C LEU A 107 -2.85 27.72 -10.70
N PRO A 108 -2.72 29.03 -10.98
CA PRO A 108 -3.53 29.86 -11.90
C PRO A 108 -3.25 29.61 -13.39
N ASN A 109 -4.25 29.84 -14.25
CA ASN A 109 -4.07 29.83 -15.71
C ASN A 109 -3.35 31.10 -16.20
N TYR A 110 -2.91 31.08 -17.46
CA TYR A 110 -2.48 32.28 -18.17
C TYR A 110 -3.63 32.92 -18.94
N THR A 111 -3.71 34.25 -18.92
CA THR A 111 -4.70 35.02 -19.68
C THR A 111 -4.12 35.50 -21.01
N ALA A 112 -4.98 35.64 -22.02
CA ALA A 112 -4.63 36.39 -23.23
C ALA A 112 -4.93 37.87 -23.03
N ILE A 113 -4.20 38.75 -23.71
CA ILE A 113 -4.48 40.19 -23.67
C ILE A 113 -5.77 40.44 -24.47
N VAL A 114 -6.81 40.93 -23.79
CA VAL A 114 -8.01 41.46 -24.45
C VAL A 114 -7.89 42.97 -24.50
N THR A 115 -7.63 43.50 -25.70
CA THR A 115 -7.55 44.94 -25.91
C THR A 115 -8.91 45.43 -26.39
N GLY A 116 -9.57 46.29 -25.61
CA GLY A 116 -10.67 47.09 -26.14
C GLY A 116 -10.10 48.25 -26.94
N SER A 117 -10.61 48.52 -28.15
CA SER A 117 -10.47 49.88 -28.68
C SER A 117 -11.15 50.79 -27.66
N GLY A 118 -10.42 51.74 -27.07
CA GLY A 118 -10.90 52.56 -25.95
C GLY A 118 -12.27 53.21 -26.21
N TYR A 119 -12.90 53.73 -25.15
CA TYR A 119 -14.22 54.36 -25.25
C TYR A 119 -14.21 55.49 -26.29
N LEU A 120 -14.84 55.24 -27.43
CA LEU A 120 -15.16 56.23 -28.44
C LEU A 120 -16.62 56.63 -28.20
N PRO A 121 -16.91 57.91 -27.86
CA PRO A 121 -18.29 58.35 -27.76
C PRO A 121 -18.96 58.07 -29.11
N GLU A 122 -20.13 57.40 -29.09
CA GLU A 122 -20.92 56.92 -30.23
C GLU A 122 -20.58 55.53 -30.81
N GLN A 123 -19.61 54.78 -30.26
CA GLN A 123 -19.38 53.39 -30.66
C GLN A 123 -19.50 52.41 -29.49
N LEU A 124 -20.08 51.24 -29.77
CA LEU A 124 -20.02 50.11 -28.84
C LEU A 124 -18.54 49.74 -28.64
N PRO A 125 -18.08 49.53 -27.40
CA PRO A 125 -16.70 49.12 -27.15
C PRO A 125 -16.41 47.80 -27.88
N VAL A 126 -15.56 47.86 -28.92
CA VAL A 126 -15.13 46.67 -29.66
C VAL A 126 -13.97 46.04 -28.87
N LEU A 127 -14.28 44.93 -28.19
CA LEU A 127 -13.28 44.10 -27.53
C LEU A 127 -12.59 43.24 -28.59
N THR A 128 -11.30 43.47 -28.81
CA THR A 128 -10.45 42.60 -29.63
C THR A 128 -9.59 41.74 -28.72
N ALA A 129 -9.81 40.43 -28.74
CA ALA A 129 -8.92 39.49 -28.04
C ALA A 129 -7.75 39.12 -28.97
N ALA A 130 -6.53 39.41 -28.55
CA ALA A 130 -5.33 38.95 -29.24
C ALA A 130 -4.67 37.86 -28.38
N ILE A 131 -4.46 36.66 -28.94
CA ILE A 131 -3.72 35.59 -28.25
C ILE A 131 -2.23 35.92 -28.32
N ILE A 132 -1.79 36.83 -27.46
CA ILE A 132 -0.39 37.00 -27.13
C ILE A 132 -0.18 36.18 -25.86
N SER A 133 0.48 35.03 -25.97
CA SER A 133 0.79 34.19 -24.81
C SER A 133 1.77 34.95 -23.91
N GLY A 134 1.27 35.67 -22.91
CA GLY A 134 2.09 36.50 -22.02
C GLY A 134 3.00 35.70 -21.08
N GLY A 135 2.99 34.36 -21.16
CA GLY A 135 3.78 33.47 -20.32
C GLY A 135 3.56 33.76 -18.84
N GLN A 136 4.63 33.73 -18.04
CA GLN A 136 4.54 34.07 -16.62
C GLN A 136 4.02 35.49 -16.35
N GLY A 137 4.15 36.42 -17.30
CA GLY A 137 3.63 37.79 -17.18
C GLY A 137 2.11 37.91 -17.33
N SER A 138 1.43 36.86 -17.81
CA SER A 138 -0.03 36.80 -17.97
C SER A 138 -0.73 35.93 -16.92
N THR A 139 -0.08 35.68 -15.79
CA THR A 139 -0.67 34.88 -14.71
C THR A 139 -2.01 35.46 -14.27
N GLN A 140 -3.07 34.65 -14.33
CA GLN A 140 -4.41 35.05 -13.92
C GLN A 140 -4.39 35.38 -12.42
N GLY A 141 -4.60 36.66 -12.15
CA GLY A 141 -4.79 37.20 -10.81
C GLY A 141 -6.26 37.38 -10.46
N ARG A 142 -6.49 38.04 -9.32
CA ARG A 142 -7.81 38.47 -8.86
C ARG A 142 -7.76 39.94 -8.44
N THR A 143 -8.88 40.64 -8.58
CA THR A 143 -9.04 42.00 -8.06
C THR A 143 -9.37 41.96 -6.57
N GLU A 144 -8.59 42.64 -5.74
CA GLU A 144 -8.92 42.91 -4.33
C GLU A 144 -8.91 44.42 -4.07
N LEU A 145 -9.71 44.87 -3.11
CA LEU A 145 -9.68 46.26 -2.66
C LEU A 145 -8.58 46.42 -1.63
N ASP A 146 -7.74 47.44 -1.81
CA ASP A 146 -6.81 47.87 -0.78
C ASP A 146 -7.59 48.42 0.43
N ALA A 147 -7.32 47.87 1.62
CA ALA A 147 -8.08 48.25 2.82
C ALA A 147 -7.80 49.68 3.30
N ALA A 148 -6.67 50.29 2.92
CA ALA A 148 -6.30 51.63 3.34
C ALA A 148 -6.72 52.71 2.32
N LEU A 149 -6.58 52.41 1.04
CA LEU A 149 -6.82 53.34 -0.07
C LEU A 149 -8.21 53.15 -0.70
N ASN A 150 -8.88 52.02 -0.45
CA ASN A 150 -10.16 51.64 -1.06
C ASN A 150 -10.10 51.65 -2.61
N GLU A 151 -8.93 51.35 -3.17
CA GLU A 151 -8.65 51.27 -4.60
C GLU A 151 -8.53 49.80 -5.04
N PRO A 152 -8.97 49.43 -6.25
CA PRO A 152 -8.85 48.07 -6.76
C PRO A 152 -7.41 47.76 -7.18
N LEU A 153 -6.80 46.77 -6.52
CA LEU A 153 -5.51 46.19 -6.88
C LEU A 153 -5.73 44.85 -7.59
N TYR A 154 -4.94 44.58 -8.63
CA TYR A 154 -4.91 43.28 -9.29
C TYR A 154 -3.76 42.43 -8.73
N LEU A 155 -4.08 41.42 -7.91
CA LEU A 155 -3.10 40.55 -7.27
C LEU A 155 -2.83 39.33 -8.14
N VAL A 156 -1.56 39.11 -8.45
CA VAL A 156 -1.08 37.88 -9.10
C VAL A 156 -0.35 36.99 -8.08
N PRO A 157 -0.44 35.66 -8.20
CA PRO A 157 0.29 34.76 -7.31
C PRO A 157 1.81 34.98 -7.36
N SER A 158 2.45 34.97 -6.19
CA SER A 158 3.91 35.17 -6.06
C SER A 158 4.73 33.90 -6.29
N GLU A 159 4.09 32.74 -6.25
CA GLU A 159 4.70 31.43 -6.48
C GLU A 159 3.68 30.49 -7.13
N SER A 160 4.15 29.35 -7.62
CA SER A 160 3.28 28.27 -8.06
C SER A 160 2.45 27.73 -6.90
N GLN A 161 1.27 27.19 -7.22
CA GLN A 161 0.41 26.63 -6.20
C GLN A 161 1.12 25.55 -5.37
N ARG A 162 1.03 25.68 -4.05
CA ARG A 162 1.46 24.63 -3.12
C ARG A 162 0.41 23.51 -3.07
N PRO A 163 0.83 22.24 -3.22
CA PRO A 163 -0.07 21.12 -3.00
C PRO A 163 -0.58 21.06 -1.56
N ARG A 164 -1.84 20.70 -1.40
CA ARG A 164 -2.51 20.48 -0.11
C ARG A 164 -2.47 19.00 0.22
N MET A 165 -1.90 18.65 1.36
CA MET A 165 -1.83 17.26 1.80
C MET A 165 -3.13 16.84 2.47
N VAL A 166 -3.60 15.63 2.14
CA VAL A 166 -4.68 14.92 2.81
C VAL A 166 -4.20 13.52 3.19
N THR A 167 -4.55 13.05 4.39
CA THR A 167 -4.28 11.68 4.82
C THR A 167 -5.57 11.04 5.32
N GLN A 168 -5.88 9.84 4.84
CA GLN A 168 -7.09 9.13 5.24
C GLN A 168 -6.86 7.63 5.26
N MET A 169 -7.59 6.94 6.14
CA MET A 169 -7.70 5.48 6.13
C MET A 169 -8.72 5.06 5.07
N ILE A 170 -8.26 4.37 4.04
CA ILE A 170 -9.07 4.01 2.86
C ILE A 170 -9.67 2.61 2.96
N LEU A 171 -8.95 1.67 3.57
CA LEU A 171 -9.32 0.26 3.68
C LEU A 171 -9.07 -0.19 5.10
N LYS A 172 -9.97 -1.03 5.58
CA LYS A 172 -10.00 -1.52 6.96
C LYS A 172 -10.12 -3.02 6.96
N ASN A 173 -9.56 -3.64 7.99
CA ASN A 173 -9.68 -5.07 8.23
C ASN A 173 -9.22 -5.92 7.04
N VAL A 174 -8.09 -5.56 6.43
CA VAL A 174 -7.53 -6.29 5.29
C VAL A 174 -6.60 -7.37 5.80
N GLN A 175 -6.79 -8.60 5.35
CA GLN A 175 -5.94 -9.71 5.77
C GLN A 175 -4.68 -9.81 4.90
N VAL A 176 -3.55 -10.05 5.55
CA VAL A 176 -2.26 -10.26 4.90
C VAL A 176 -2.15 -11.71 4.40
N LEU A 177 -1.90 -11.88 3.11
CA LEU A 177 -1.61 -13.20 2.52
C LEU A 177 -0.18 -13.63 2.84
N HIS A 178 0.79 -12.76 2.54
CA HIS A 178 2.20 -13.06 2.71
C HIS A 178 3.06 -11.80 2.80
N VAL A 179 4.08 -11.81 3.65
CA VAL A 179 5.07 -10.74 3.77
C VAL A 179 6.37 -11.15 3.06
N GLY A 180 6.76 -10.39 2.04
CA GLY A 180 7.93 -10.64 1.21
C GLY A 180 7.61 -11.31 -0.13
N ALA A 181 8.66 -11.79 -0.79
CA ALA A 181 8.58 -12.47 -2.07
C ALA A 181 8.14 -13.92 -1.92
N PHE A 182 7.18 -14.33 -2.76
CA PHE A 182 6.80 -15.72 -2.86
C PHE A 182 7.96 -16.55 -3.42
N PRO A 183 8.26 -17.72 -2.84
CA PRO A 183 9.30 -18.59 -3.35
C PRO A 183 8.95 -19.07 -4.76
N LEU A 184 9.91 -19.00 -5.68
CA LEU A 184 9.71 -19.53 -7.01
C LEU A 184 9.75 -21.07 -6.99
N PRO A 185 9.02 -21.76 -7.89
CA PRO A 185 9.08 -23.21 -7.97
C PRO A 185 10.53 -23.70 -8.18
N GLY A 186 11.08 -24.41 -7.19
CA GLY A 186 12.45 -24.93 -7.21
C GLY A 186 13.46 -24.15 -6.35
N GLU A 187 13.08 -23.04 -5.73
CA GLU A 187 13.89 -22.39 -4.71
C GLU A 187 13.70 -23.05 -3.34
N ALA A 188 14.80 -23.32 -2.63
CA ALA A 188 14.75 -23.78 -1.24
C ALA A 188 14.34 -22.58 -0.36
N THR A 189 13.20 -22.69 0.32
CA THR A 189 12.75 -21.69 1.28
C THR A 189 13.75 -21.60 2.44
N ALA A 190 14.48 -20.50 2.53
CA ALA A 190 15.21 -20.13 3.73
C ALA A 190 14.22 -19.64 4.80
N GLN A 191 13.37 -20.54 5.29
CA GLN A 191 12.52 -20.25 6.44
C GLN A 191 13.40 -20.26 7.69
N ALA A 192 13.54 -19.10 8.32
CA ALA A 192 14.11 -18.98 9.65
C ALA A 192 13.22 -19.73 10.66
N ALA A 193 13.51 -21.01 10.87
CA ALA A 193 12.98 -21.76 12.00
C ALA A 193 13.64 -21.23 13.27
N THR A 194 12.87 -20.53 14.10
CA THR A 194 13.22 -20.30 15.50
C THR A 194 13.27 -21.64 16.20
N GLY A 195 14.48 -22.17 16.39
CA GLY A 195 14.74 -23.42 17.07
C GLY A 195 14.31 -23.36 18.54
N GLN A 196 13.24 -24.06 18.86
CA GLN A 196 12.96 -24.56 20.19
C GLN A 196 13.99 -25.66 20.48
N SER A 197 14.92 -25.40 21.40
CA SER A 197 15.92 -26.39 21.83
C SER A 197 15.49 -26.96 23.17
N ASP A 198 15.15 -28.24 23.20
CA ASP A 198 15.19 -29.03 24.43
C ASP A 198 16.28 -30.11 24.32
N THR A 199 16.95 -30.28 25.46
CA THR A 199 17.84 -31.35 25.95
C THR A 199 18.96 -31.92 25.06
N GLY A 200 20.18 -31.46 25.38
CA GLY A 200 21.18 -32.31 26.05
C GLY A 200 21.97 -33.31 25.20
N ALA A 201 23.16 -32.89 24.74
CA ALA A 201 24.35 -33.73 24.73
C ALA A 201 25.60 -32.85 24.72
N THR A 202 26.50 -33.14 25.65
CA THR A 202 27.78 -32.50 25.91
C THR A 202 28.75 -32.75 24.76
N GLU A 203 29.28 -31.69 24.13
CA GLU A 203 30.64 -31.65 23.58
C GLU A 203 31.03 -30.19 23.24
N THR A 204 32.29 -29.88 23.51
CA THR A 204 32.90 -28.56 23.74
C THR A 204 32.85 -27.59 22.53
N PRO A 205 32.41 -26.32 22.66
CA PRO A 205 32.50 -25.35 21.58
C PRO A 205 33.83 -24.59 21.58
N GLN A 206 34.49 -24.61 20.42
CA GLN A 206 35.60 -23.75 20.03
C GLN A 206 35.09 -22.32 19.75
N PRO A 207 35.71 -21.25 20.26
CA PRO A 207 35.19 -19.89 20.08
C PRO A 207 35.55 -19.33 18.69
N GLY A 208 34.53 -18.80 18.00
CA GLY A 208 34.71 -17.61 17.17
C GLY A 208 34.64 -17.76 15.66
N GLN A 209 33.45 -18.02 15.13
CA GLN A 209 32.91 -17.30 13.96
C GLN A 209 31.42 -17.59 13.82
N GLN A 210 30.64 -16.87 14.61
CA GLN A 210 29.20 -16.80 14.41
C GLN A 210 28.96 -15.92 13.18
N VAL A 211 28.75 -16.56 12.04
CA VAL A 211 28.28 -15.88 10.82
C VAL A 211 26.92 -15.30 11.19
N ALA A 212 26.85 -13.98 11.35
CA ALA A 212 25.60 -13.28 11.60
C ALA A 212 24.65 -13.62 10.45
N ALA A 213 23.56 -14.31 10.74
CA ALA A 213 22.49 -14.57 9.77
C ALA A 213 22.06 -13.22 9.19
N THR A 214 22.20 -13.07 7.87
CA THR A 214 21.81 -11.85 7.19
C THR A 214 20.30 -11.75 7.25
N VAL A 215 19.77 -10.88 8.11
CA VAL A 215 18.32 -10.66 8.23
C VAL A 215 17.85 -9.97 6.96
N VAL A 216 17.28 -10.74 6.03
CA VAL A 216 16.62 -10.21 4.83
C VAL A 216 15.34 -9.51 5.29
N ARG A 217 15.27 -8.19 5.08
CA ARG A 217 14.10 -7.39 5.43
C ARG A 217 13.10 -7.45 4.28
N PRO A 218 11.80 -7.67 4.54
CA PRO A 218 10.78 -7.60 3.51
C PRO A 218 10.66 -6.21 2.90
N ASP A 219 10.41 -6.15 1.61
CA ASP A 219 10.24 -4.95 0.79
C ASP A 219 8.82 -4.81 0.21
N MET A 220 8.00 -5.87 0.30
CA MET A 220 6.60 -5.86 -0.11
C MET A 220 5.74 -6.75 0.79
N VAL A 221 4.44 -6.51 0.75
CA VAL A 221 3.43 -7.36 1.39
C VAL A 221 2.29 -7.60 0.41
N THR A 222 1.75 -8.82 0.44
CA THR A 222 0.60 -9.22 -0.37
C THR A 222 -0.65 -9.25 0.50
N LEU A 223 -1.68 -8.54 0.07
CA LEU A 223 -2.94 -8.34 0.78
C LEU A 223 -4.09 -9.04 0.07
N MET A 224 -4.99 -9.66 0.83
CA MET A 224 -6.24 -10.23 0.31
C MET A 224 -7.34 -9.19 0.41
N VAL A 225 -7.86 -8.77 -0.72
CA VAL A 225 -8.80 -7.65 -0.84
C VAL A 225 -9.94 -7.98 -1.78
N THR A 226 -11.01 -7.19 -1.77
CA THR A 226 -12.03 -7.29 -2.81
C THR A 226 -11.48 -6.83 -4.17
N PRO A 227 -12.08 -7.24 -5.30
CA PRO A 227 -11.65 -6.77 -6.62
C PRO A 227 -11.69 -5.24 -6.76
N GLN A 228 -12.65 -4.57 -6.14
CA GLN A 228 -12.77 -3.10 -6.18
C GLN A 228 -11.65 -2.42 -5.38
N ASP A 229 -11.29 -2.99 -4.23
CA ASP A 229 -10.20 -2.48 -3.40
C ASP A 229 -8.84 -2.69 -4.07
N ALA A 230 -8.65 -3.81 -4.78
CA ALA A 230 -7.44 -4.04 -5.58
C ALA A 230 -7.26 -2.98 -6.68
N VAL A 231 -8.33 -2.60 -7.38
CA VAL A 231 -8.29 -1.52 -8.37
C VAL A 231 -7.94 -0.19 -7.73
N THR A 232 -8.52 0.09 -6.56
CA THR A 232 -8.24 1.31 -5.78
C THR A 232 -6.77 1.36 -5.34
N LEU A 233 -6.25 0.27 -4.78
CA LEU A 233 -4.85 0.16 -4.36
C LEU A 233 -3.89 0.29 -5.55
N LYS A 234 -4.24 -0.30 -6.71
CA LYS A 234 -3.45 -0.15 -7.94
C LYS A 234 -3.39 1.30 -8.41
N TYR A 235 -4.53 1.99 -8.41
CA TYR A 235 -4.58 3.41 -8.77
C TYR A 235 -3.71 4.26 -7.85
N LEU A 236 -3.78 4.01 -6.54
CA LEU A 236 -2.98 4.71 -5.54
C LEU A 236 -1.48 4.47 -5.70
N LEU A 237 -1.10 3.24 -6.06
CA LEU A 237 0.28 2.91 -6.40
C LEU A 237 0.76 3.68 -7.64
N ASP A 238 -0.07 3.78 -8.68
CA ASP A 238 0.28 4.45 -9.94
C ASP A 238 0.45 5.97 -9.79
N ILE A 239 -0.32 6.59 -8.89
CA ILE A 239 -0.16 8.00 -8.56
C ILE A 239 0.91 8.27 -7.50
N ASN A 240 1.68 7.24 -7.10
CA ASN A 240 2.73 7.32 -6.07
C ASN A 240 2.19 7.85 -4.72
N ALA A 241 0.99 7.44 -4.34
CA ALA A 241 0.44 7.75 -3.03
C ALA A 241 1.30 7.12 -1.92
N SER A 242 1.48 7.83 -0.81
CA SER A 242 2.19 7.27 0.35
C SER A 242 1.27 6.34 1.11
N ILE A 243 1.54 5.03 1.05
CA ILE A 243 0.75 3.98 1.73
C ILE A 243 1.44 3.57 3.03
N THR A 244 0.70 3.53 4.13
CA THR A 244 1.16 3.05 5.43
C THR A 244 0.17 2.04 5.99
N LEU A 245 0.69 0.91 6.47
CA LEU A 245 -0.08 -0.16 7.08
C LEU A 245 -0.01 -0.04 8.59
N THR A 246 -1.17 -0.09 9.23
CA THR A 246 -1.28 -0.18 10.70
C THR A 246 -1.80 -1.54 11.09
N LEU A 247 -1.11 -2.18 12.03
CA LEU A 247 -1.51 -3.49 12.54
C LEU A 247 -2.81 -3.37 13.35
N ARG A 248 -3.78 -4.23 13.03
CA ARG A 248 -5.08 -4.29 13.70
C ARG A 248 -5.11 -5.48 14.67
N ASN A 249 -5.87 -5.35 15.75
CA ASN A 249 -6.11 -6.46 16.67
C ASN A 249 -6.94 -7.55 15.96
N PRO A 250 -6.50 -8.82 15.93
CA PRO A 250 -7.22 -9.88 15.23
C PRO A 250 -8.64 -10.14 15.79
N ASN A 251 -8.90 -9.79 17.04
CA ASN A 251 -10.23 -9.93 17.66
C ASN A 251 -11.16 -8.74 17.36
N ASP A 252 -10.65 -7.67 16.73
CA ASP A 252 -11.41 -6.46 16.40
C ASP A 252 -11.75 -6.44 14.89
N GLN A 253 -12.87 -7.06 14.57
CA GLN A 253 -13.38 -7.20 13.20
C GLN A 253 -14.31 -6.04 12.80
N GLU A 254 -14.44 -5.01 13.65
CA GLU A 254 -15.32 -3.88 13.38
C GLU A 254 -14.80 -3.07 12.19
N THR A 255 -15.53 -3.16 11.08
CA THR A 255 -15.19 -2.45 9.85
C THR A 255 -15.85 -1.07 9.80
N ASN A 256 -16.80 -0.80 10.71
CA ASN A 256 -17.70 0.36 10.68
C ASN A 256 -17.22 1.59 11.47
N ALA A 257 -16.07 1.53 12.15
CA ALA A 257 -15.56 2.70 12.88
C ALA A 257 -15.26 3.83 11.88
N GLU A 258 -16.03 4.92 11.88
CA GLU A 258 -15.82 6.03 10.95
C GLU A 258 -14.49 6.74 11.27
N THR A 259 -13.74 7.07 10.22
CA THR A 259 -12.46 7.78 10.33
C THR A 259 -12.54 9.04 9.48
N GLU A 260 -12.18 10.18 10.06
CA GLU A 260 -12.14 11.44 9.35
C GLU A 260 -10.80 11.64 8.63
N ALA A 261 -10.83 12.35 7.51
CA ALA A 261 -9.61 12.70 6.78
C ALA A 261 -8.80 13.75 7.55
N ALA A 262 -7.52 13.47 7.78
CA ALA A 262 -6.59 14.42 8.36
C ALA A 262 -6.12 15.42 7.30
N THR A 263 -6.39 16.70 7.56
CA THR A 263 -5.92 17.87 6.79
C THR A 263 -5.17 18.81 7.73
N LEU A 264 -4.42 19.78 7.19
CA LEU A 264 -3.77 20.82 8.03
C LEU A 264 -4.80 21.51 8.93
N GLN A 265 -5.95 21.89 8.37
CA GLN A 265 -7.02 22.54 9.11
C GLN A 265 -7.54 21.64 10.24
N TYR A 266 -7.76 20.36 9.96
CA TYR A 266 -8.14 19.38 10.97
C TYR A 266 -7.12 19.29 12.09
N LEU A 267 -5.82 19.24 11.78
CA LEU A 267 -4.79 19.18 12.82
C LEU A 267 -4.79 20.45 13.69
N LEU A 268 -4.91 21.62 13.07
CA LEU A 268 -4.96 22.89 13.79
C LEU A 268 -6.18 22.99 14.70
N SER A 269 -7.36 22.55 14.24
CA SER A 269 -8.59 22.61 15.03
C SER A 269 -8.68 21.49 16.07
N GLN A 270 -8.44 20.24 15.67
CA GLN A 270 -8.62 19.05 16.53
C GLN A 270 -7.62 19.04 17.67
N TYR A 271 -6.36 19.38 17.39
CA TYR A 271 -5.32 19.44 18.41
C TYR A 271 -5.13 20.84 19.00
N ASN A 272 -6.02 21.78 18.65
CA ASN A 272 -5.99 23.17 19.10
C ASN A 272 -4.58 23.80 18.96
N ILE A 273 -3.91 23.56 17.83
CA ILE A 273 -2.59 24.11 17.54
C ILE A 273 -2.80 25.57 17.08
N PRO A 274 -2.42 26.58 17.88
CA PRO A 274 -2.60 27.96 17.46
C PRO A 274 -1.62 28.30 16.34
N VAL A 275 -2.10 28.93 15.27
CA VAL A 275 -1.22 29.53 14.27
C VAL A 275 -0.46 30.69 14.96
N PRO A 276 0.89 30.67 15.01
CA PRO A 276 1.63 31.72 15.68
C PRO A 276 1.30 33.11 15.10
N ALA A 277 1.11 34.09 15.97
CA ALA A 277 0.88 35.47 15.54
C ALA A 277 2.09 36.00 14.75
N LYS A 278 1.83 36.85 13.76
CA LYS A 278 2.89 37.57 13.03
C LYS A 278 3.53 38.57 13.98
N LEU A 279 4.79 38.35 14.36
CA LEU A 279 5.57 39.28 15.18
C LEU A 279 6.42 40.20 14.28
N PRO A 280 6.70 41.46 14.68
CA PRO A 280 7.52 42.40 13.89
C PRO A 280 9.03 42.11 13.95
N TYR A 281 9.43 40.98 14.52
CA TYR A 281 10.82 40.57 14.70
C TYR A 281 10.93 39.05 14.48
N ALA A 282 12.09 38.61 14.00
CA ALA A 282 12.42 37.21 13.74
C ALA A 282 13.81 36.87 14.30
N VAL A 283 14.10 35.59 14.44
CA VAL A 283 15.45 35.10 14.81
C VAL A 283 16.39 35.17 13.60
N GLU A 284 17.66 35.47 13.84
CA GLU A 284 18.75 35.45 12.85
C GLU A 284 19.82 34.44 13.33
N PRO A 285 20.21 33.44 12.52
CA PRO A 285 19.77 33.18 11.15
C PRO A 285 18.33 32.65 11.07
N ARG A 286 17.69 32.87 9.91
CA ARG A 286 16.40 32.28 9.58
C ARG A 286 16.49 30.74 9.61
N THR A 287 15.70 30.10 10.46
CA THR A 287 15.58 28.64 10.47
C THR A 287 14.59 28.21 9.39
N ASP A 288 15.09 27.74 8.25
CA ASP A 288 14.25 27.22 7.15
C ASP A 288 13.80 25.77 7.35
N THR A 289 14.56 24.98 8.12
CA THR A 289 14.27 23.57 8.38
C THR A 289 14.47 23.25 9.85
N ILE A 290 13.48 22.61 10.47
CA ILE A 290 13.62 22.05 11.82
C ILE A 290 14.44 20.77 11.69
N THR A 291 15.74 20.86 11.94
CA THR A 291 16.62 19.68 11.95
C THR A 291 16.47 19.00 13.31
N PRO A 292 15.96 17.75 13.38
CA PRO A 292 15.90 17.04 14.65
C PRO A 292 17.32 16.82 15.18
N PRO A 293 17.52 16.84 16.51
CA PRO A 293 18.83 16.56 17.09
C PRO A 293 19.24 15.12 16.79
N GLU A 294 20.41 14.94 16.19
CA GLU A 294 20.94 13.61 15.90
C GLU A 294 21.39 12.91 17.19
N LEU A 295 20.92 11.68 17.40
CA LEU A 295 21.38 10.83 18.48
C LEU A 295 22.60 10.04 18.01
N PRO A 296 23.66 9.88 18.83
CA PRO A 296 24.88 9.15 18.45
C PRO A 296 24.65 7.72 17.95
N ASN A 297 23.49 7.12 18.26
CA ASN A 297 23.15 5.74 17.93
C ASN A 297 22.53 5.57 16.53
N ASP A 298 22.15 6.67 15.85
CA ASP A 298 21.49 6.65 14.54
C ASP A 298 22.48 6.72 13.36
N ILE A 299 23.77 6.94 13.65
CA ILE A 299 24.84 7.00 12.65
C ILE A 299 25.30 5.57 12.33
N ILE A 300 24.82 5.02 11.22
CA ILE A 300 25.39 3.79 10.66
C ILE A 300 26.73 4.15 10.00
N VAL A 301 27.84 3.92 10.69
CA VAL A 301 29.18 4.00 10.09
C VAL A 301 29.34 2.81 9.15
N VAL A 302 29.06 3.02 7.86
CA VAL A 302 29.38 2.04 6.82
C VAL A 302 30.90 2.00 6.72
N THR A 303 31.52 0.95 7.26
CA THR A 303 32.97 0.75 7.10
C THR A 303 33.21 0.32 5.65
N PRO A 304 33.96 1.08 4.84
CA PRO A 304 34.28 0.65 3.49
C PRO A 304 35.13 -0.63 3.57
N LYS A 305 34.75 -1.64 2.80
CA LYS A 305 35.52 -2.88 2.62
C LYS A 305 36.50 -2.73 1.47
#